data_AF-A0A524PM51-F1
#
_entry.id   AF-A0A524PM51-F1
#
_cell.length_a   1.000
_cell.length_b   1.000
_cell.length_c   1.000
_cell.angle_alpha   90.00
_cell.angle_beta   90.00
_cell.angle_gamma   90.00
#
_symmetry.space_group_name_H-M   'P 1'
#
loop_
_entity.id
_entity.type
_entity.pdbx_description
1 polymer ?
#
loop_
_entity_poly.entity_id
_entity_poly.type
_entity_poly.pdbx_seq_one_letter_code
_entity_poly.pdbx_strand_id
1 'polypeptide(L)'
;MVSQDFLKRWFGYTRRERTGTFILVLIVIIVTIARIRLLPGPVDEPVSSEGFSEAKNSDGYGSDLIPSDLVKPIEIRLKTFNPNTATAEELISLGLSERQSSTVINYREAGGVFSSPQDFRKIYGITPLQFDELIPYIIIPEVEKTSGELLR
;
A
#
# COMPACT_ATOMS: atom_id res chain seq x y z
N MET A 1 37.09 13.89 19.82
CA MET A 1 37.76 12.62 20.19
C MET A 1 36.76 11.76 20.94
N VAL A 2 36.02 10.91 20.23
CA VAL A 2 35.13 9.93 20.88
C VAL A 2 36.02 8.84 21.48
N SER A 3 35.87 8.63 22.78
CA SER A 3 36.78 7.79 23.57
C SER A 3 36.78 6.35 23.08
N GLN A 4 37.98 5.87 22.71
CA GLN A 4 38.24 4.47 22.31
C GLN A 4 37.87 3.46 23.42
N ASP A 5 37.67 3.95 24.66
CA ASP A 5 37.30 3.14 25.82
C ASP A 5 35.79 2.85 25.90
N PHE A 6 34.95 3.68 25.28
CA PHE A 6 33.50 3.46 25.25
C PHE A 6 33.14 2.23 24.40
N LEU A 7 33.76 2.10 23.22
CA LEU A 7 33.52 0.98 22.30
C LEU A 7 34.03 -0.34 22.88
N LYS A 8 35.18 -0.35 23.57
CA LYS A 8 35.72 -1.56 24.22
C LYS A 8 34.84 -2.10 25.34
N ARG A 9 34.14 -1.21 26.06
CA ARG A 9 33.28 -1.60 27.19
C ARG A 9 31.89 -2.08 26.74
N TRP A 10 31.37 -1.54 25.64
CA TRP A 10 30.09 -1.98 25.07
C TRP A 10 30.23 -3.25 24.21
N PHE A 11 31.38 -3.43 23.55
CA PHE A 11 31.74 -4.65 22.80
C PHE A 11 32.72 -5.53 23.58
N GLY A 12 32.36 -5.91 24.81
CA GLY A 12 33.05 -6.95 25.60
C GLY A 12 32.90 -8.34 24.98
N TYR A 13 33.27 -8.48 23.71
CA TYR A 13 33.00 -9.65 22.89
C TYR A 13 34.06 -10.72 23.15
N THR A 14 33.63 -11.89 23.63
CA THR A 14 34.48 -13.05 23.88
C THR A 14 35.07 -13.52 22.54
N ARG A 15 36.33 -13.99 22.50
CA ARG A 15 37.02 -14.32 21.22
C ARG A 15 36.23 -15.31 20.34
N ARG A 16 35.40 -16.16 20.93
CA ARG A 16 34.56 -17.16 20.23
C ARG A 16 33.30 -16.57 19.60
N GLU A 17 32.81 -15.43 20.08
CA GLU A 17 31.56 -14.82 19.59
C GLU A 17 31.83 -13.90 18.38
N ARG A 18 33.04 -13.33 18.29
CA ARG A 18 33.43 -12.34 17.27
C ARG A 18 33.24 -12.87 15.85
N THR A 19 33.61 -14.12 15.62
CA THR A 19 33.48 -14.76 14.31
C THR A 19 32.02 -14.85 13.88
N GLY A 20 31.12 -15.18 14.81
CA GLY A 20 29.68 -15.25 14.54
C GLY A 20 29.10 -13.90 14.15
N THR A 21 29.47 -12.83 14.85
CA THR A 21 29.00 -11.47 14.54
C THR A 21 29.52 -10.98 13.20
N PHE A 22 30.80 -11.21 12.90
CA PHE A 22 31.35 -10.82 11.60
C PHE A 22 30.66 -11.57 10.46
N ILE A 23 30.38 -12.87 10.63
CA ILE A 23 29.62 -13.66 9.66
C ILE A 23 28.20 -13.12 9.52
N LEU A 24 27.50 -12.84 10.62
CA LEU A 24 26.13 -12.33 10.58
C LEU A 24 26.05 -10.95 9.91
N VAL A 25 26.96 -10.03 10.26
CA VAL A 25 27.05 -8.70 9.63
C VAL A 25 27.37 -8.84 8.14
N LEU A 26 28.28 -9.75 7.77
CA LEU A 26 28.61 -10.02 6.37
C LEU A 26 27.39 -10.54 5.59
N ILE A 27 26.62 -11.47 6.16
CA ILE A 27 25.40 -12.00 5.56
C ILE A 27 24.37 -10.88 5.36
N VAL A 28 24.14 -10.04 6.38
CA VAL A 28 23.21 -8.91 6.29
C VAL A 28 23.64 -7.93 5.18
N ILE A 29 24.92 -7.64 5.06
CA ILE A 29 25.47 -6.79 3.98
C ILE A 29 25.24 -7.44 2.62
N ILE A 30 25.54 -8.73 2.46
CA ILE A 30 25.34 -9.46 1.19
C ILE A 30 23.87 -9.45 0.79
N VAL A 31 22.95 -9.75 1.70
CA VAL A 31 21.51 -9.73 1.43
C VAL A 31 21.04 -8.32 1.05
N THR A 32 21.55 -7.29 1.71
CA THR A 32 21.21 -5.89 1.40
C THR A 32 21.70 -5.49 0.00
N ILE A 33 22.94 -5.84 -0.36
CA ILE A 33 23.51 -5.58 -1.69
C ILE A 33 22.75 -6.38 -2.75
N ALA A 34 22.48 -7.66 -2.50
CA ALA A 34 21.70 -8.50 -3.40
C ALA A 34 20.33 -7.90 -3.61
N ARG A 35 19.62 -7.47 -2.56
CA ARG A 35 18.31 -6.80 -2.66
C ARG A 35 18.37 -5.53 -3.51
N ILE A 36 19.42 -4.72 -3.39
CA ILE A 36 19.61 -3.52 -4.21
C ILE A 36 19.87 -3.84 -5.69
N ARG A 37 20.52 -4.97 -5.98
CA ARG A 37 20.90 -5.37 -7.35
C ARG A 37 19.89 -6.29 -8.05
N LEU A 38 19.15 -7.11 -7.29
CA LEU A 38 18.15 -8.06 -7.79
C LEU A 38 16.73 -7.50 -7.76
N LEU A 39 16.45 -6.45 -6.99
CA LEU A 39 15.23 -5.68 -7.23
C LEU A 39 15.44 -4.90 -8.52
N PRO A 40 14.63 -5.11 -9.56
CA PRO A 40 14.62 -4.18 -10.66
C PRO A 40 14.30 -2.79 -10.05
N GLY A 41 15.13 -1.79 -10.36
CA GLY A 41 14.72 -0.42 -10.17
C GLY A 41 13.39 -0.19 -10.91
N PRO A 42 12.63 0.87 -10.61
CA PRO A 42 11.50 1.27 -11.43
C PRO A 42 11.97 1.22 -12.87
N VAL A 43 11.45 0.24 -13.63
CA VAL A 43 11.75 0.15 -15.04
C VAL A 43 11.00 1.34 -15.58
N ASP A 44 11.73 2.44 -15.82
CA ASP A 44 11.27 3.47 -16.72
C ASP A 44 11.15 2.74 -18.06
N GLU A 45 10.00 2.10 -18.29
CA GLU A 45 9.65 1.58 -19.60
C GLU A 45 9.77 2.79 -20.52
N PRO A 46 10.69 2.80 -21.51
CA PRO A 46 10.51 3.70 -22.61
C PRO A 46 9.21 3.25 -23.25
N VAL A 47 8.15 4.04 -23.05
CA VAL A 47 6.92 3.96 -23.84
C VAL A 47 7.36 4.16 -25.29
N SER A 48 7.66 3.03 -25.94
CA SER A 48 8.00 2.97 -27.34
C SER A 48 6.75 3.37 -28.09
N SER A 49 6.73 4.61 -28.55
CA SER A 49 5.65 5.22 -29.33
C SER A 49 5.56 4.67 -30.77
N GLU A 50 6.03 3.46 -31.01
CA GLU A 50 5.92 2.81 -32.31
C GLU A 50 4.53 2.17 -32.45
N GLY A 51 3.57 3.02 -32.80
CA GLY A 51 2.21 2.58 -33.08
C GLY A 51 1.19 3.68 -33.38
N PHE A 52 1.52 4.96 -33.24
CA PHE A 52 0.58 6.04 -33.57
C PHE A 52 1.30 7.17 -34.30
N SER A 53 1.54 6.99 -35.59
CA SER A 53 1.92 8.08 -36.49
C SER A 53 1.50 7.76 -37.92
N GLU A 54 0.21 7.97 -38.22
CA GLU A 54 -0.35 8.45 -39.50
C GLU A 54 -1.88 8.41 -39.34
N ALA A 55 -2.69 9.43 -39.63
CA ALA A 55 -2.44 10.64 -40.40
C ALA A 55 -3.45 11.74 -39.99
N LYS A 56 -2.93 12.97 -40.00
CA LYS A 56 -3.55 14.19 -40.56
C LYS A 56 -4.99 14.57 -40.15
N ASN A 57 -5.01 15.72 -39.47
CA ASN A 57 -5.88 16.87 -39.76
C ASN A 57 -7.38 16.73 -39.44
N SER A 58 -7.78 17.53 -38.45
CA SER A 58 -8.91 18.48 -38.52
C SER A 58 -9.96 18.20 -39.62
N ASP A 59 -11.14 17.76 -39.20
CA ASP A 59 -12.41 18.50 -39.35
C ASP A 59 -13.60 17.54 -39.17
N GLY A 60 -14.36 17.71 -38.06
CA GLY A 60 -15.77 17.32 -37.94
C GLY A 60 -16.20 15.85 -37.96
N TYR A 61 -17.22 15.55 -37.15
CA TYR A 61 -18.16 14.41 -37.23
C TYR A 61 -17.73 13.01 -36.74
N GLY A 62 -18.52 12.47 -35.80
CA GLY A 62 -18.54 11.02 -35.51
C GLY A 62 -19.09 10.55 -34.15
N SER A 63 -19.88 11.34 -33.40
CA SER A 63 -20.48 10.91 -32.12
C SER A 63 -21.69 9.97 -32.26
N ASP A 64 -22.09 9.60 -33.48
CA ASP A 64 -23.43 9.02 -33.72
C ASP A 64 -23.42 7.52 -34.07
N LEU A 65 -22.28 6.83 -33.94
CA LEU A 65 -22.15 5.42 -34.34
C LEU A 65 -21.79 4.43 -33.22
N ILE A 66 -21.74 4.87 -31.96
CA ILE A 66 -21.72 3.92 -30.84
C ILE A 66 -23.16 3.78 -30.35
N PRO A 67 -23.83 2.63 -30.59
CA PRO A 67 -25.08 2.34 -29.89
C PRO A 67 -24.84 2.52 -28.40
N SER A 68 -25.56 3.47 -27.80
CA SER A 68 -25.49 3.83 -26.36
C SER A 68 -25.70 2.63 -25.42
N ASP A 69 -26.16 1.51 -25.97
CA ASP A 69 -26.50 0.30 -25.24
C ASP A 69 -25.29 -0.58 -24.91
N LEU A 70 -24.11 -0.32 -25.49
CA LEU A 70 -22.88 -1.12 -25.26
C LEU A 70 -21.82 -0.44 -24.39
N VAL A 71 -21.95 0.86 -24.11
CA VAL A 71 -21.11 1.56 -23.13
C VAL A 71 -21.89 1.62 -21.84
N LYS A 72 -21.80 0.57 -21.02
CA LYS A 72 -22.23 0.65 -19.62
C LYS A 72 -21.22 1.56 -18.92
N PRO A 73 -21.58 2.80 -18.53
CA PRO A 73 -20.66 3.65 -17.80
C PRO A 73 -20.33 2.91 -16.50
N ILE A 74 -19.06 2.66 -16.23
CA ILE A 74 -18.64 2.30 -14.87
C ILE A 74 -18.81 3.58 -14.06
N GLU A 75 -20.03 3.81 -13.58
CA GLU A 75 -20.31 4.86 -12.62
C GLU A 75 -19.56 4.49 -11.35
N ILE A 76 -18.37 5.07 -11.16
CA ILE A 76 -17.66 5.00 -9.89
C ILE A 76 -18.45 5.86 -8.90
N ARG A 77 -19.54 5.29 -8.37
CA ARG A 77 -20.25 5.83 -7.22
C ARG A 77 -19.38 5.52 -6.03
N LEU A 78 -18.45 6.42 -5.69
CA LEU A 78 -17.64 6.32 -4.48
C LEU A 78 -18.58 6.38 -3.27
N LYS A 79 -19.05 5.20 -2.89
CA LYS A 79 -19.91 4.97 -1.74
C LYS A 79 -19.02 4.98 -0.51
N THR A 80 -19.43 5.70 0.52
CA THR A 80 -18.73 5.67 1.81
C THR A 80 -18.68 4.23 2.33
N PHE A 81 -17.56 3.84 2.93
CA PHE A 81 -17.35 2.48 3.42
C PHE A 81 -16.72 2.47 4.82
N ASN A 82 -16.96 1.40 5.56
CA ASN A 82 -16.31 1.14 6.83
C ASN A 82 -15.21 0.06 6.63
N PRO A 83 -13.93 0.38 6.82
CA PRO A 83 -12.84 -0.54 6.55
C PRO A 83 -12.83 -1.75 7.50
N ASN A 84 -13.51 -1.66 8.65
CA ASN A 84 -13.65 -2.78 9.58
C ASN A 84 -14.69 -3.82 9.09
N THR A 85 -15.66 -3.43 8.25
CA THR A 85 -16.75 -4.31 7.82
C THR A 85 -16.83 -4.53 6.32
N ALA A 86 -16.14 -3.73 5.51
CA ALA A 86 -16.23 -3.78 4.05
C ALA A 86 -15.84 -5.15 3.49
N THR A 87 -16.60 -5.64 2.49
CA THR A 87 -16.30 -6.91 1.81
C THR A 87 -15.16 -6.76 0.79
N ALA A 88 -14.61 -7.88 0.32
CA ALA A 88 -13.62 -7.85 -0.76
C ALA A 88 -14.16 -7.12 -2.00
N GLU A 89 -15.41 -7.42 -2.37
CA GLU A 89 -16.09 -6.86 -3.54
C GLU A 89 -16.31 -5.35 -3.39
N GLU A 90 -16.69 -4.89 -2.21
CA GLU A 90 -16.85 -3.46 -1.91
C GLU A 90 -15.51 -2.74 -2.03
N LEU A 91 -14.44 -3.29 -1.47
CA LEU A 91 -13.09 -2.73 -1.58
C LEU A 91 -12.62 -2.66 -3.04
N ILE A 92 -12.88 -3.69 -3.83
CA ILE A 92 -12.55 -3.71 -5.26
C ILE A 92 -13.35 -2.67 -6.03
N SER A 93 -14.64 -2.49 -5.71
CA SER A 93 -15.48 -1.48 -6.35
C SER A 93 -15.02 -0.04 -6.08
N LEU A 94 -14.25 0.17 -5.01
CA LEU A 94 -13.63 1.45 -4.66
C LEU A 94 -12.29 1.69 -5.37
N GLY A 95 -11.85 0.77 -6.22
CA GLY A 95 -10.60 0.88 -6.99
C GLY A 95 -9.39 0.19 -6.34
N LEU A 96 -9.59 -0.60 -5.28
CA LEU A 96 -8.53 -1.45 -4.73
C LEU A 96 -8.37 -2.71 -5.58
N SER A 97 -7.13 -3.16 -5.76
CA SER A 97 -6.86 -4.48 -6.36
C SER A 97 -7.31 -5.62 -5.44
N GLU A 98 -7.47 -6.83 -5.99
CA GLU A 98 -7.77 -8.04 -5.21
C GLU A 98 -6.73 -8.29 -4.09
N ARG A 99 -5.46 -7.99 -4.38
CA ARG A 99 -4.37 -8.13 -3.42
C ARG A 99 -4.46 -7.12 -2.28
N GLN A 100 -4.75 -5.86 -2.59
CA GLN A 100 -4.94 -4.82 -1.58
C GLN A 100 -6.17 -5.14 -0.72
N SER A 101 -7.27 -5.57 -1.35
CA SER A 101 -8.50 -5.96 -0.66
C SER A 101 -8.25 -7.13 0.30
N SER A 102 -7.59 -8.19 -0.16
CA SER A 102 -7.16 -9.31 0.69
C SER A 102 -6.29 -8.86 1.87
N THR A 103 -5.41 -7.88 1.64
CA THR A 103 -4.56 -7.33 2.72
C THR A 103 -5.39 -6.65 3.80
N VAL A 104 -6.45 -5.92 3.43
CA VAL A 104 -7.41 -5.32 4.38
C VAL A 104 -8.19 -6.40 5.14
N ILE A 105 -8.59 -7.49 4.50
CA ILE A 105 -9.25 -8.62 5.19
C ILE A 105 -8.31 -9.26 6.21
N ASN A 106 -7.10 -9.63 5.77
CA ASN A 106 -6.10 -10.27 6.62
C ASN A 106 -5.74 -9.41 7.83
N TYR A 107 -5.67 -8.08 7.64
CA TYR A 107 -5.44 -7.14 8.75
C TYR A 107 -6.52 -7.27 9.84
N ARG A 108 -7.80 -7.38 9.45
CA ARG A 108 -8.93 -7.57 10.37
C ARG A 108 -8.93 -8.94 11.03
N GLU A 109 -8.67 -9.99 10.26
CA GLU A 109 -8.59 -11.37 10.77
C GLU A 109 -7.46 -11.55 11.78
N ALA A 110 -6.36 -10.81 11.62
CA ALA A 110 -5.27 -10.75 12.59
C ALA A 110 -5.63 -9.97 13.87
N GLY A 111 -6.86 -9.45 14.00
CA GLY A 111 -7.32 -8.64 15.12
C GLY A 111 -7.00 -7.14 15.00
N GLY A 112 -6.55 -6.68 13.83
CA GLY A 112 -6.35 -5.27 13.54
C GLY A 112 -7.69 -4.54 13.42
N VAL A 113 -7.78 -3.36 14.04
CA VAL A 113 -8.98 -2.51 14.01
C VAL A 113 -8.60 -1.13 13.53
N PHE A 114 -9.29 -0.64 12.51
CA PHE A 114 -9.17 0.74 12.04
C PHE A 114 -9.96 1.63 13.00
N SER A 115 -9.25 2.45 13.79
CA SER A 115 -9.86 3.36 14.77
C SER A 115 -10.06 4.76 14.18
N SER A 116 -9.31 5.08 13.12
CA SER A 116 -9.37 6.35 12.41
C SER A 116 -9.22 6.15 10.90
N PRO A 117 -9.76 7.03 10.05
CA PRO A 117 -9.54 6.96 8.60
C PRO A 117 -8.06 6.95 8.23
N GLN A 118 -7.21 7.60 9.02
CA GLN A 118 -5.77 7.67 8.83
C GLN A 118 -5.08 6.31 8.99
N ASP A 119 -5.66 5.37 9.76
CA ASP A 119 -5.11 4.02 9.93
C ASP A 119 -5.11 3.24 8.62
N PHE A 120 -5.97 3.59 7.67
CA PHE A 120 -6.04 2.92 6.37
C PHE A 120 -4.76 3.08 5.55
N ARG A 121 -3.95 4.12 5.82
CA ARG A 121 -2.63 4.31 5.22
C ARG A 121 -1.63 3.20 5.57
N LYS A 122 -1.87 2.44 6.65
CA LYS A 122 -1.01 1.34 7.10
C LYS A 122 -1.10 0.11 6.18
N ILE A 123 -2.10 0.07 5.28
CA ILE A 123 -2.32 -1.09 4.41
C ILE A 123 -1.24 -1.17 3.34
N TYR A 124 -0.58 -2.33 3.30
CA TYR A 124 0.51 -2.57 2.39
C TYR A 124 0.06 -2.47 0.92
N GLY A 125 0.81 -1.72 0.14
CA GLY A 125 0.57 -1.55 -1.30
C GLY A 125 -0.43 -0.45 -1.65
N ILE A 126 -1.01 0.28 -0.68
CA ILE A 126 -1.77 1.50 -0.96
C ILE A 126 -0.78 2.66 -1.18
N THR A 127 -0.87 3.31 -2.34
CA THR A 127 -0.05 4.49 -2.63
C THR A 127 -0.60 5.75 -1.92
N PRO A 128 0.22 6.79 -1.68
CA PRO A 128 -0.26 8.03 -1.08
C PRO A 128 -1.43 8.65 -1.85
N LEU A 129 -1.35 8.65 -3.18
CA LEU A 129 -2.42 9.18 -4.05
C LEU A 129 -3.73 8.42 -3.87
N GLN A 130 -3.70 7.08 -3.91
CA GLN A 130 -4.89 6.25 -3.68
C GLN A 130 -5.48 6.46 -2.28
N PHE A 131 -4.63 6.63 -1.26
CA PHE A 131 -5.09 6.93 0.09
C PHE A 131 -5.81 8.29 0.15
N ASP A 132 -5.25 9.32 -0.49
CA ASP A 132 -5.85 10.65 -0.53
C ASP A 132 -7.20 10.67 -1.27
N GLU A 133 -7.38 9.80 -2.27
CA GLU A 133 -8.66 9.60 -2.96
C GLU A 133 -9.70 8.87 -2.08
N LEU A 134 -9.26 7.90 -1.27
CA LEU A 134 -10.15 7.06 -0.46
C LEU A 134 -10.53 7.68 0.88
N ILE A 135 -9.66 8.49 1.49
CA ILE A 135 -9.86 9.04 2.83
C ILE A 135 -11.21 9.77 3.03
N PRO A 136 -11.75 10.58 2.10
CA PRO A 136 -13.05 11.22 2.32
C PRO A 136 -14.23 10.23 2.34
N TYR A 137 -14.05 9.00 1.89
CA TYR A 137 -15.08 7.97 1.84
C TYR A 137 -15.00 6.97 3.00
N ILE A 138 -13.96 7.06 3.84
CA ILE A 138 -13.80 6.17 4.99
C ILE A 138 -14.63 6.68 6.17
N ILE A 139 -15.65 5.93 6.56
CA ILE A 139 -16.49 6.22 7.73
C ILE A 139 -16.32 5.08 8.74
N ILE A 140 -15.82 5.43 9.93
CA ILE A 140 -15.73 4.51 11.06
C ILE A 140 -16.75 5.00 12.09
N PRO A 141 -17.79 4.21 12.41
CA PRO A 141 -18.75 4.57 13.43
C PRO A 141 -18.03 4.66 14.78
N GLU A 142 -18.21 5.77 15.47
CA GLU A 142 -17.72 5.92 16.82
C GLU A 142 -18.50 4.94 17.69
N VAL A 143 -17.83 3.90 18.18
CA VAL A 143 -18.42 3.03 19.20
C VAL A 143 -18.46 3.89 20.45
N GLU A 144 -19.64 4.46 20.75
CA GLU A 144 -19.88 5.12 22.01
C GLU A 144 -19.39 4.18 23.11
N LYS A 145 -18.32 4.59 23.79
CA LYS A 145 -17.91 3.95 25.03
C LYS A 145 -19.04 4.27 26.01
N THR A 146 -20.06 3.42 26.05
CA THR A 146 -20.99 3.37 27.16
C THR A 146 -20.14 3.17 28.40
N SER A 147 -20.04 4.27 29.14
CA SER A 147 -19.45 4.38 30.46
C SER A 147 -19.72 3.12 31.25
N GLY A 148 -18.66 2.53 31.82
CA GLY A 148 -18.73 1.42 32.77
C GLY A 148 -19.35 1.83 34.09
N GLU A 149 -20.53 2.45 34.07
CA GLU A 149 -21.25 2.89 35.25
C GLU A 149 -22.73 2.94 34.89
N LEU A 150 -23.45 1.85 35.15
CA LEU A 150 -24.76 1.80 35.80
C LEU A 150 -25.28 0.34 35.80
N LEU A 151 -25.20 -0.27 36.99
CA LEU A 151 -25.94 -1.45 37.46
C LEU A 151 -25.41 -2.84 37.09
N ARG A 152 -24.40 -3.32 37.83
CA ARG A 152 -24.54 -4.43 38.80
C ARG A 152 -23.26 -4.69 39.59
#